data_AF-A0A3C1UKL1-F1
#
_entry.id   AF-A0A3C1UKL1-F1
#
_cell.length_a   1.000
_cell.length_b   1.000
_cell.length_c   1.000
_cell.angle_alpha   90.00
_cell.angle_beta   90.00
_cell.angle_gamma   90.00
#
_symmetry.space_group_name_H-M   'P 1'
#
loop_
_entity.id
_entity.type
_entity.pdbx_description
1 polymer ?
#
loop_
_entity_poly.entity_id
_entity_poly.type
_entity_poly.pdbx_seq_one_letter_code
_entity_poly.pdbx_strand_id
1 'polypeptide(L)' 'VPKVPLMEEFELCKALRYHGRIALADSTIITSSRRFFANGVLKTYVLMGRLILLYQLGYSTESLAKSYSKLKSR' A
#
# COMPACT_ATOMS: atom_id res chain seq x y z
N VAL A 1 -1.78 -5.38 14.82
CA VAL A 1 -1.61 -4.96 13.42
C VAL A 1 -1.49 -6.21 12.55
N PRO A 2 -2.19 -6.33 11.42
CA PRO A 2 -2.19 -7.54 10.59
C PRO A 2 -0.79 -7.89 10.09
N LYS A 3 -0.30 -9.10 10.35
CA LYS A 3 1.05 -9.53 9.93
C LYS A 3 1.05 -10.04 8.48
N VAL A 4 0.69 -9.17 7.53
CA VAL A 4 0.72 -9.49 6.08
C VAL A 4 1.94 -8.86 5.41
N PRO A 5 2.53 -9.50 4.39
CA PRO A 5 3.79 -9.04 3.78
C PRO A 5 3.61 -7.78 2.90
N LEU A 6 2.38 -7.48 2.49
CA LEU A 6 2.00 -6.30 1.73
C LEU A 6 0.52 -5.99 2.00
N MET A 7 0.09 -4.74 1.83
CA MET A 7 -1.29 -4.29 2.07
C MET A 7 -1.74 -4.39 3.54
N GLU A 8 -0.80 -4.29 4.49
CA GLU A 8 -1.10 -4.29 5.93
C GLU A 8 -2.04 -3.15 6.30
N GLU A 9 -1.85 -1.96 5.73
CA GLU A 9 -2.70 -0.80 5.98
C GLU A 9 -4.13 -1.02 5.49
N PHE A 10 -4.32 -1.75 4.38
CA PHE A 10 -5.65 -2.07 3.85
C PHE A 10 -6.38 -3.08 4.76
N GLU A 11 -5.69 -4.12 5.21
CA GLU A 11 -6.26 -5.09 6.16
C GLU A 11 -6.60 -4.43 7.50
N LEU A 12 -5.73 -3.52 7.98
CA LEU A 12 -5.99 -2.75 9.19
C LEU A 12 -7.23 -1.87 9.02
N CYS A 13 -7.34 -1.13 7.91
CA CYS A 13 -8.52 -0.33 7.60
C CYS A 13 -9.78 -1.20 7.51
N LYS A 14 -9.70 -2.37 6.85
CA LYS A 14 -10.82 -3.30 6.71
C LYS A 14 -11.29 -3.83 8.07
N ALA A 15 -10.37 -4.17 8.96
CA ALA A 15 -10.69 -4.58 10.32
C ALA A 15 -11.33 -3.43 11.13
N LEU A 16 -10.74 -2.22 11.05
CA LEU A 16 -11.25 -1.05 11.76
C LEU A 16 -12.63 -0.59 11.28
N ARG A 17 -12.98 -0.82 10.01
CA ARG A 17 -14.31 -0.51 9.47
C ARG A 17 -15.44 -1.25 10.20
N TYR A 18 -15.18 -2.39 10.82
CA TYR A 18 -16.17 -3.07 11.66
C TYR A 18 -16.38 -2.39 13.02
N HIS A 19 -15.42 -1.59 13.48
CA HIS A 19 -15.49 -0.87 14.75
C HIS A 19 -16.01 0.57 14.61
N GLY A 20 -16.11 1.10 13.40
CA GLY A 20 -16.63 2.44 13.15
C GLY A 20 -16.13 3.07 11.85
N ARG A 21 -16.27 4.40 11.74
CA ARG A 21 -15.78 5.19 10.61
C ARG A 21 -14.38 5.73 10.90
N ILE A 22 -13.49 5.60 9.92
CA ILE A 22 -12.15 6.19 9.98
C ILE A 22 -12.27 7.68 9.64
N ALA A 23 -11.84 8.56 10.54
CA ALA A 23 -11.82 10.01 10.34
C ALA A 23 -10.43 10.47 9.87
N LEU A 24 -10.39 11.60 9.15
CA LEU A 24 -9.15 12.29 8.82
C LEU A 24 -8.72 13.11 10.05
N ALA A 25 -7.44 13.06 10.41
CA ALA A 25 -6.90 13.93 11.46
C ALA A 25 -6.67 15.34 10.90
N ASP A 26 -6.95 16.38 11.70
CA ASP A 26 -6.70 17.79 11.34
C ASP A 26 -5.20 18.17 11.34
N SER A 27 -4.34 17.24 11.73
CA SER A 27 -2.89 17.43 11.74
C SER A 27 -2.27 17.13 10.38
N THR A 28 -1.34 17.97 9.94
CA THR A 28 -0.50 17.71 8.75
C THR A 28 0.85 17.12 9.16
N ILE A 29 1.33 16.13 8.41
CA ILE A 29 2.67 15.55 8.58
C ILE A 29 3.52 15.79 7.33
N ILE A 30 4.81 16.09 7.52
CA ILE A 30 5.78 16.14 6.43
C ILE A 30 6.41 14.77 6.29
N THR A 31 6.30 14.16 5.12
CA THR A 31 6.89 12.85 4.83
C THR A 31 8.02 12.96 3.81
N SER A 32 8.99 12.07 3.91
CA SER A 32 10.15 12.07 3.03
C SER A 32 9.81 11.60 1.62
N SER A 33 10.03 12.46 0.62
CA SER A 33 9.80 12.15 -0.80
C SER A 33 10.88 11.25 -1.43
N ARG A 34 11.86 10.75 -0.66
CA ARG A 34 13.02 9.99 -1.15
C ARG A 34 12.65 8.85 -2.10
N ARG A 35 11.60 8.09 -1.80
CA ARG A 35 11.14 6.97 -2.64
C ARG A 35 10.70 7.41 -4.03
N PHE A 36 10.06 8.59 -4.13
CA PHE A 36 9.57 9.14 -5.38
C PHE A 36 10.70 9.72 -6.23
N PHE A 37 11.71 10.34 -5.60
CA PHE A 37 12.91 10.79 -6.33
C PHE A 37 13.72 9.62 -6.87
N ALA A 38 13.90 8.55 -6.09
CA ALA A 38 14.68 7.39 -6.50
C ALA A 38 14.02 6.57 -7.61
N ASN A 39 12.68 6.44 -7.62
CA ASN A 39 11.96 5.56 -8.55
C ASN A 39 11.15 6.31 -9.62
N GLY A 40 11.08 7.63 -9.54
CA GLY A 40 10.18 8.46 -10.35
C GLY A 40 8.76 8.49 -9.80
N VAL A 41 8.17 9.69 -9.78
CA VAL A 41 6.83 9.95 -9.22
C VAL A 41 5.77 9.09 -9.92
N LEU A 42 5.69 9.20 -11.25
CA LEU A 42 4.67 8.52 -12.05
C LEU A 42 4.80 6.99 -11.98
N LYS A 43 6.02 6.46 -12.09
CA LYS A 43 6.29 5.02 -12.00
C LYS A 43 5.86 4.45 -10.64
N THR A 44 6.11 5.21 -9.56
CA THR A 44 5.68 4.82 -8.20
C THR A 44 4.16 4.80 -8.09
N TYR A 45 3.46 5.82 -8.61
CA TYR A 45 1.99 5.84 -8.60
C TYR A 45 1.37 4.70 -9.40
N VAL A 46 1.86 4.44 -10.61
CA VAL A 46 1.35 3.33 -11.45
C VAL A 46 1.58 1.98 -10.77
N LEU A 47 2.75 1.77 -10.15
CA LEU A 47 3.05 0.55 -9.41
C LEU A 47 2.11 0.35 -8.23
N MET A 48 1.94 1.38 -7.38
CA MET A 48 1.04 1.31 -6.23
C MET A 48 -0.41 1.09 -6.66
N GLY A 49 -0.88 1.80 -7.69
CA GLY A 49 -2.22 1.64 -8.25
C GLY A 49 -2.47 0.23 -8.78
N ARG A 50 -1.51 -0.37 -9.48
CA ARG A 50 -1.60 -1.76 -9.95
C ARG A 50 -1.72 -2.75 -8.79
N LEU A 51 -0.94 -2.57 -7.73
CA LEU A 51 -1.01 -3.44 -6.54
C LEU A 51 -2.36 -3.35 -5.85
N ILE A 52 -2.90 -2.13 -5.71
CA ILE A 52 -4.23 -1.90 -5.14
C ILE A 52 -5.31 -2.57 -6.00
N LEU A 53 -5.23 -2.45 -7.33
CA LEU A 53 -6.20 -3.05 -8.24
C LEU A 53 -6.15 -4.59 -8.17
N LEU A 54 -4.96 -5.19 -8.13
CA LEU A 54 -4.83 -6.64 -7.96
C LEU A 54 -5.32 -7.12 -6.59
N TYR A 55 -5.07 -6.36 -5.52
CA TYR A 55 -5.62 -6.69 -4.20
C TYR A 55 -7.16 -6.64 -4.21
N GLN A 56 -7.76 -5.63 -4.86
CA GLN A 56 -9.22 -5.54 -5.01
C GLN A 56 -9.81 -6.68 -5.86
N LEU A 57 -9.05 -7.21 -6.83
CA LEU A 57 -9.42 -8.41 -7.59
C LEU A 57 -9.31 -9.71 -6.78
N GLY A 58 -8.87 -9.67 -5.52
CA GLY A 58 -8.80 -10.82 -4.62
C GLY A 58 -7.49 -11.60 -4.65
N TYR A 59 -6.41 -11.02 -5.22
CA TYR A 59 -5.09 -11.66 -5.15
C TYR A 59 -4.55 -11.68 -3.71
N SER A 60 -3.90 -12.78 -3.32
CA SER A 60 -3.29 -12.89 -1.99
C SER A 60 -2.15 -11.89 -1.80
N THR A 61 -2.01 -11.39 -0.57
CA THR A 61 -0.95 -10.44 -0.20
C THR A 61 0.45 -11.03 -0.39
N GLU A 62 0.63 -12.35 -0.25
CA GLU A 62 1.93 -12.98 -0.52
C GLU A 62 2.29 -12.98 -2.00
N SER A 63 1.31 -13.20 -2.89
CA SER A 63 1.52 -13.15 -4.34
C SER A 63 1.89 -11.73 -4.80
N LEU A 64 1.23 -10.72 -4.23
CA LEU A 64 1.55 -9.32 -4.47
C LEU A 64 2.94 -8.96 -3.94
N ALA A 65 3.31 -9.45 -2.75
CA ALA A 65 4.64 -9.23 -2.16
C ALA A 65 5.76 -9.83 -3.04
N LYS A 66 5.57 -11.05 -3.55
CA LYS A 66 6.50 -11.69 -4.51
C LYS A 66 6.64 -10.88 -5.80
N SER A 67 5.54 -10.36 -6.32
CA SER A 67 5.55 -9.53 -7.53
C SER A 67 6.26 -8.19 -7.31
N TYR A 68 6.00 -7.56 -6.15
CA TYR A 68 6.60 -6.29 -5.78
C TYR A 68 8.10 -6.41 -5.47
N SER A 69 8.53 -7.45 -4.76
CA SER A 69 9.94 -7.68 -4.46
C SER A 69 10.77 -7.90 -5.73
N LYS A 70 10.23 -8.65 -6.70
CA LYS A 70 10.85 -8.84 -8.03
C LYS A 70 10.94 -7.54 -8.82
N LEU A 71 9.98 -6.63 -8.66
CA LEU A 71 10.01 -5.31 -9.30
C LEU A 71 10.99 -4.35 -8.64
N LYS A 72 11.20 -4.48 -7.33
CA LYS A 72 12.17 -3.69 -6.57
C LYS A 72 13.63 -4.13 -6.82
N SER A 73 13.86 -5.38 -7.25
CA SER A 73 15.20 -5.90 -7.57
C SER A 73 15.69 -5.60 -8.99
N ARG A 74 14.98 -4.75 -9.74
CA ARG A 74 15.33 -4.28 -11.08
C ARG A 74 15.42 -2.77 -11.09
#